data_AF-A0A5J5DQZ3-F1
#
_entry.id   AF-A0A5J5DQZ3-F1
#
_cell.length_a   1.000
_cell.length_b   1.000
_cell.length_c   1.000
_cell.angle_alpha   90.00
_cell.angle_beta   90.00
_cell.angle_gamma   90.00
#
_symmetry.space_group_name_H-M   'P 1'
#
loop_
_entity.id
_entity.type
_entity.pdbx_description
1 polymer ?
#
loop_
_entity_poly.entity_id
_entity_poly.type
_entity_poly.pdbx_seq_one_letter_code
_entity_poly.pdbx_strand_id
1 'polypeptide(L)'
;MSDGNDVWESADSGARDVLEDNKDTSGFSEQELLDIMYNACNTSNTGEVLASTILQYLQTMTAQSAEQDRLAALRQLLDPDCQDPHVSRETFHSTMREWIALCSQD
;
A
#
# COMPACT_ATOMS: atom_id res chain seq x y z
N MET A 1 -3.23 -19.10 -68.13
CA MET A 1 -3.07 -19.35 -66.68
C MET A 1 -2.89 -17.97 -66.07
N SER A 2 -3.92 -17.45 -65.42
CA SER A 2 -3.86 -16.16 -64.74
C SER A 2 -3.95 -16.45 -63.25
N ASP A 3 -2.81 -16.36 -62.58
CA ASP A 3 -2.68 -16.47 -61.13
C ASP A 3 -3.45 -15.34 -60.45
N GLY A 4 -4.23 -15.71 -59.44
CA GLY A 4 -5.03 -14.81 -58.64
C GLY A 4 -4.18 -13.96 -57.72
N ASN A 5 -4.66 -12.75 -57.42
CA ASN A 5 -4.20 -12.02 -56.26
C ASN A 5 -5.25 -11.05 -55.70
N ASP A 6 -5.41 -11.15 -54.37
CA ASP A 6 -5.87 -10.18 -53.37
C ASP A 6 -7.23 -9.50 -53.51
N VAL A 7 -8.25 -10.18 -52.96
CA VAL A 7 -9.35 -9.51 -52.26
C VAL A 7 -8.82 -9.08 -50.89
N TRP A 8 -8.47 -7.81 -50.78
CA TRP A 8 -8.30 -7.14 -49.49
C TRP A 8 -9.46 -6.17 -49.33
N GLU A 9 -10.44 -6.56 -48.53
CA GLU A 9 -11.57 -5.68 -48.19
C GLU A 9 -11.04 -4.53 -47.33
N SER A 10 -11.04 -3.33 -47.91
CA SER A 10 -10.93 -2.08 -47.18
C SER A 10 -12.21 -1.86 -46.37
N ALA A 11 -12.10 -1.97 -45.05
CA ALA A 11 -13.00 -1.30 -44.13
C ALA A 11 -12.27 -0.08 -43.54
N ASP A 12 -12.44 1.06 -44.20
CA ASP A 12 -12.30 2.35 -43.55
C ASP A 12 -13.46 2.47 -42.56
N SER A 13 -13.13 2.58 -41.28
CA SER A 13 -14.04 3.09 -40.27
C SER A 13 -13.18 3.80 -39.25
N GLY A 14 -13.00 5.10 -39.49
CA GLY A 14 -12.41 6.03 -38.56
C GLY A 14 -13.10 5.96 -37.20
N ALA A 15 -12.35 5.49 -36.21
CA ALA A 15 -12.47 5.89 -34.83
C ALA A 15 -11.05 6.13 -34.30
N ARG A 16 -10.43 7.21 -34.79
CA ARG A 16 -9.33 7.85 -34.05
C ARG A 16 -9.97 8.67 -32.95
N ASP A 17 -10.43 7.98 -31.91
CA ASP A 17 -10.69 8.64 -30.64
C ASP A 17 -9.33 8.91 -30.00
N VAL A 18 -8.92 10.17 -30.11
CA VAL A 18 -7.84 10.74 -29.32
C VAL A 18 -8.49 11.13 -28.00
N LEU A 19 -8.34 10.28 -26.99
CA LEU A 19 -8.44 10.68 -25.59
C LEU A 19 -7.28 10.00 -24.84
N GLU A 20 -6.19 10.78 -24.75
CA GLU A 20 -5.35 10.95 -23.55
C GLU A 20 -4.76 9.65 -22.98
N ASP A 21 -3.50 9.33 -23.26
CA ASP A 21 -2.38 9.76 -22.41
C ASP A 21 -2.84 10.42 -21.09
N ASN A 22 -3.47 9.63 -20.23
CA ASN A 22 -3.53 9.94 -18.82
C ASN A 22 -2.83 8.84 -18.05
N LYS A 23 -1.97 9.32 -17.18
CA LYS A 23 -1.01 8.62 -16.38
C LYS A 23 -1.73 7.81 -15.30
N ASP A 24 -2.25 6.63 -15.63
CA ASP A 24 -2.57 5.64 -14.60
C ASP A 24 -1.29 4.87 -14.20
N THR A 25 -0.25 5.61 -13.81
CA THR A 25 0.52 5.16 -12.65
C THR A 25 -0.34 5.51 -11.44
N SER A 26 -1.47 4.83 -11.27
CA SER A 26 -2.25 4.91 -10.04
C SER A 26 -1.42 4.19 -8.97
N GLY A 27 -0.39 4.87 -8.46
CA GLY A 27 0.22 4.46 -7.21
C GLY A 27 -0.87 4.40 -6.16
N PHE A 28 -0.79 3.42 -5.26
CA PHE A 28 -1.68 3.36 -4.11
C PHE A 28 -1.60 4.70 -3.36
N SER A 29 -2.75 5.26 -2.99
CA SER A 29 -2.77 6.38 -2.05
C SER A 29 -2.20 5.94 -0.70
N GLU A 30 -1.75 6.88 0.12
CA GLU A 30 -1.25 6.58 1.46
C GLU A 30 -2.25 5.75 2.27
N GLN A 31 -3.54 6.12 2.22
CA GLN A 31 -4.60 5.39 2.90
C GLN A 31 -4.76 3.97 2.36
N GLU A 32 -4.72 3.77 1.04
CA GLU A 32 -4.80 2.43 0.45
C GLU A 32 -3.59 1.56 0.83
N LEU A 33 -2.39 2.14 0.86
CA LEU A 33 -1.20 1.41 1.26
C LEU A 33 -1.26 1.00 2.73
N LEU A 34 -1.72 1.90 3.60
CA LEU A 34 -1.95 1.60 5.02
C LEU A 34 -3.02 0.53 5.20
N ASP A 35 -4.08 0.53 4.39
CA ASP A 35 -5.08 -0.54 4.42
C ASP A 35 -4.53 -1.89 4.02
N ILE A 36 -3.75 -1.94 2.94
CA ILE A 36 -3.10 -3.18 2.48
C ILE A 36 -2.17 -3.70 3.57
N MET A 37 -1.40 -2.81 4.21
CA MET A 37 -0.51 -3.15 5.31
C MET A 37 -1.27 -3.69 6.52
N TYR A 38 -2.33 -3.00 6.94
CA TYR A 38 -3.17 -3.43 8.05
C TYR A 38 -3.78 -4.81 7.78
N ASN A 39 -4.27 -5.04 6.57
CA ASN A 39 -4.83 -6.33 6.17
C ASN A 39 -3.77 -7.44 6.16
N ALA A 40 -2.53 -7.14 5.75
CA ALA A 40 -1.42 -8.07 5.83
C ALA A 40 -1.06 -8.44 7.28
N CYS A 41 -1.23 -7.49 8.23
CA CYS A 41 -1.03 -7.75 9.65
C CYS A 41 -2.23 -8.48 10.29
N ASN A 42 -3.46 -8.21 9.82
CA ASN A 42 -4.72 -8.80 10.28
C ASN A 42 -4.95 -10.21 9.70
N THR A 43 -3.99 -11.11 9.89
CA THR A 43 -4.05 -12.51 9.42
C THR A 43 -5.23 -13.29 10.02
N SER A 44 -5.73 -12.87 11.18
CA SER A 44 -6.86 -13.51 11.88
C SER A 44 -8.23 -13.00 11.41
N ASN A 45 -8.28 -11.97 10.55
CA ASN A 45 -9.50 -11.33 10.05
C ASN A 45 -10.50 -10.94 11.17
N THR A 46 -9.99 -10.68 12.37
CA THR A 46 -10.73 -10.31 13.60
C THR A 46 -11.14 -8.85 13.59
N GLY A 47 -10.47 -8.03 12.77
CA GLY A 47 -10.72 -6.59 12.66
C GLY A 47 -9.81 -5.76 13.56
N GLU A 48 -9.02 -6.42 14.41
CA GLU A 48 -8.04 -5.83 15.33
C GLU A 48 -6.73 -6.62 15.28
N VAL A 49 -5.61 -5.92 15.38
CA VAL A 49 -4.27 -6.49 15.28
C VAL A 49 -3.42 -6.10 16.49
N LEU A 50 -2.65 -7.03 17.04
CA LEU A 50 -1.73 -6.71 18.14
C LEU A 50 -0.65 -5.71 17.69
N ALA A 51 -0.31 -4.76 18.57
CA ALA A 51 0.75 -3.80 18.33
C ALA A 51 2.09 -4.49 17.99
N SER A 52 2.40 -5.60 18.67
CA SER A 52 3.57 -6.44 18.43
C SER A 52 3.60 -7.02 17.03
N THR A 53 2.45 -7.45 16.49
CA THR A 53 2.33 -8.01 15.14
C THR A 53 2.60 -6.93 14.08
N ILE A 54 2.07 -5.72 14.28
CA ILE A 54 2.33 -4.57 13.40
C ILE A 54 3.83 -4.23 13.39
N LEU A 55 4.44 -4.14 14.56
CA LEU A 55 5.87 -3.84 14.68
C LEU A 55 6.74 -4.93 14.04
N GLN A 56 6.42 -6.20 14.26
CA GLN A 56 7.15 -7.32 13.68
C GLN A 56 7.03 -7.36 12.15
N TYR A 57 5.83 -7.07 11.62
CA TYR A 57 5.61 -6.95 10.19
C TYR A 57 6.47 -5.83 9.59
N LEU A 58 6.45 -4.64 10.20
CA LEU A 58 7.24 -3.50 9.73
C LEU A 58 8.74 -3.73 9.83
N GLN A 59 9.24 -4.35 10.90
CA GLN A 59 10.64 -4.77 11.02
C GLN A 59 11.05 -5.65 9.84
N THR A 60 10.22 -6.63 9.51
CA THR A 60 10.47 -7.55 8.38
C THR A 60 10.43 -6.82 7.04
N MET A 61 9.44 -5.96 6.83
CA MET A 61 9.22 -5.26 5.56
C MET A 61 10.27 -4.18 5.29
N THR A 62 10.70 -3.46 6.33
CA THR A 62 11.67 -2.38 6.22
C THR A 62 13.12 -2.84 6.44
N ALA A 63 13.31 -4.11 6.79
CA ALA A 63 14.59 -4.68 7.25
C ALA A 63 15.23 -3.88 8.40
N GLN A 64 14.40 -3.20 9.21
CA GLN A 64 14.83 -2.42 10.36
C GLN A 64 14.72 -3.25 11.63
N SER A 65 15.68 -3.08 12.55
CA SER A 65 15.62 -3.74 13.86
C SER A 65 14.70 -2.98 14.83
N ALA A 66 14.18 -3.71 15.81
CA ALA A 66 13.34 -3.15 16.87
C ALA A 66 14.04 -2.03 17.66
N GLU A 67 15.38 -2.09 17.78
CA GLU A 67 16.18 -1.09 18.48
C GLU A 67 16.43 0.20 17.68
N GLN A 68 15.98 0.30 16.43
CA GLN A 68 16.11 1.56 15.70
C GLN A 68 15.17 2.62 16.28
N ASP A 69 15.67 3.85 16.45
CA ASP A 69 14.91 4.99 17.00
C ASP A 69 13.54 5.18 16.32
N ARG A 70 13.45 4.91 15.02
CA ARG A 70 12.20 5.03 14.25
C ARG A 70 11.16 3.99 14.65
N LEU A 71 11.54 2.72 14.77
CA LEU A 71 10.63 1.65 15.21
C LEU A 71 10.30 1.75 16.70
N ALA A 72 11.25 2.23 17.51
CA ALA A 72 11.02 2.54 18.92
C ALA A 72 9.98 3.65 19.08
N ALA A 73 10.03 4.71 18.25
CA ALA A 73 9.02 5.76 18.23
C ALA A 73 7.64 5.22 17.83
N LEU A 74 7.57 4.37 16.79
CA LEU A 74 6.31 3.72 16.41
C LEU A 74 5.73 2.86 17.54
N ARG A 75 6.60 2.13 18.25
CA ARG A 75 6.18 1.34 19.41
C ARG A 75 5.59 2.23 20.50
N GLN A 76 6.21 3.37 20.80
CA GLN A 76 5.69 4.31 21.79
C GLN A 76 4.33 4.91 21.38
N LEU A 77 4.10 5.10 20.07
CA LEU A 77 2.80 5.58 19.56
C LEU A 77 1.69 4.52 19.63
N LEU A 78 2.04 3.25 19.42
CA LEU A 78 1.07 2.13 19.44
C LEU A 78 0.81 1.58 20.85
N ASP A 79 1.87 1.51 21.67
CA ASP A 79 1.88 0.80 22.94
C ASP A 79 2.78 1.52 23.98
N PRO A 80 2.35 2.68 24.49
CA PRO A 80 3.11 3.44 25.49
C PRO A 80 3.26 2.67 26.81
N ASP A 81 2.27 1.85 27.17
CA ASP A 81 2.25 1.08 28.42
C ASP A 81 2.90 -0.32 28.31
N CYS A 82 3.46 -0.66 27.14
CA CYS A 82 4.06 -1.97 26.84
C CYS A 82 3.13 -3.17 27.17
N GLN A 83 1.83 -3.02 26.92
CA GLN A 83 0.78 -4.01 27.19
C GLN A 83 0.37 -4.84 25.96
N ASP A 84 0.93 -4.54 24.78
CA ASP A 84 0.56 -5.15 23.50
C ASP A 84 -0.97 -5.09 23.22
N PRO A 85 -1.56 -3.88 23.14
CA PRO A 85 -2.98 -3.73 22.93
C PRO A 85 -3.41 -4.18 21.53
N HIS A 86 -4.71 -4.47 21.41
CA HIS A 86 -5.35 -4.63 20.12
C HIS A 86 -5.54 -3.26 19.47
N VAL A 87 -4.99 -3.11 18.27
CA VAL A 87 -5.01 -1.88 17.49
C VAL A 87 -6.09 -2.00 16.43
N SER A 88 -7.04 -1.08 16.44
CA SER A 88 -8.07 -0.97 15.41
C SER A 88 -7.51 -0.36 14.13
N ARG A 89 -8.22 -0.56 13.01
CA ARG A 89 -7.83 0.04 11.72
C ARG A 89 -7.67 1.57 11.81
N GLU A 90 -8.58 2.26 12.48
CA GLU A 90 -8.52 3.73 12.61
C GLU A 90 -7.29 4.18 13.41
N THR A 91 -7.01 3.50 14.52
CA THR A 91 -5.83 3.76 15.35
C THR A 91 -4.56 3.52 14.55
N PHE A 92 -4.46 2.38 13.87
CA PHE A 92 -3.31 2.05 13.01
C PHE A 92 -3.05 3.14 11.97
N HIS A 93 -4.08 3.58 11.25
CA HIS A 93 -3.96 4.62 10.23
C HIS A 93 -3.43 5.94 10.80
N SER A 94 -3.98 6.36 11.94
CA SER A 94 -3.59 7.61 12.58
C SER A 94 -2.15 7.56 13.09
N THR A 95 -1.79 6.47 13.77
CA THR A 95 -0.43 6.24 14.27
C THR A 95 0.59 6.14 13.13
N MET A 96 0.27 5.44 12.05
CA MET A 96 1.17 5.30 10.91
C MET A 96 1.41 6.62 10.19
N ARG A 97 0.37 7.46 10.02
CA ARG A 97 0.53 8.81 9.46
C ARG A 97 1.44 9.68 10.31
N GLU A 98 1.22 9.67 11.62
CA GLU A 98 2.07 10.39 12.55
C GLU A 98 3.52 9.89 12.50
N TRP A 99 3.71 8.57 12.48
CA TRP A 99 5.03 7.98 12.36
C TRP A 99 5.74 8.34 11.05
N ILE A 100 5.05 8.31 9.91
CA ILE A 100 5.58 8.75 8.61
C ILE A 100 5.97 10.23 8.66
N ALA A 101 5.18 11.07 9.34
CA ALA A 101 5.49 12.49 9.52
C ALA A 101 6.73 12.70 10.40
N LEU A 102 6.90 11.92 11.48
CA LEU A 102 8.11 11.94 12.31
C LEU A 102 9.33 11.48 11.51
N CYS A 103 9.17 10.42 10.72
CA CYS A 103 10.19 9.89 9.83
C CYS A 103 10.67 10.91 8.78
N SER A 104 9.82 11.85 8.38
CA SER A 104 10.13 12.86 7.37
C SER A 104 10.81 14.11 7.93
N GLN A 105 10.91 14.22 9.27
CA GLN A 105 11.51 15.36 9.98
C GLN A 105 12.94 15.10 10.46
N ASP A 106 13.44 13.87 10.30
CA ASP A 106 14.82 13.45 10.56
C ASP A 106 15.70 13.63 9.31
#